data_AF-A0A1I4RY44-F1
#
_entry.id   AF-A0A1I4RY44-F1
#
_cell.length_a   1.000
_cell.length_b   1.000
_cell.length_c   1.000
_cell.angle_alpha   90.00
_cell.angle_beta   90.00
_cell.angle_gamma   90.00
#
_symmetry.space_group_name_H-M   'P 1'
#
loop_
_entity.id
_entity.type
_entity.pdbx_description
1 polymer ?
#
loop_
_entity_poly.entity_id
_entity_poly.type
_entity_poly.pdbx_seq_one_letter_code
_entity_poly.pdbx_strand_id
1 'polypeptide(L)'
;MHKKSLLAVIFAVSLTSISASSVAAIIASSSNMTGDVEVTGFADGSPTTFSASFENLSGSLNLLAMENGFYNVYGQGSANFVGHAGPGGTIDVTVPSSTLLYSGFLGSSGLTPGSYDFTFGSSIGADINFGFTLDYDGVVSPLVMSFMAPFGFVDPEGSGQLTVTGTFFADGTSALFNFSESALTWTGIGGTLLAGDTLLGGGDGVINGPFELADIVATAEAITAIPEPATLALVGLGILGMGAAQRRRKN
;
A
#
# COMPACT_ATOMS: atom_id res chain seq x y z
N MET A 1 -56.50 31.82 -32.80
CA MET A 1 -56.39 30.36 -32.66
C MET A 1 -55.04 30.04 -32.08
N HIS A 2 -55.06 29.62 -30.82
CA HIS A 2 -54.20 28.59 -30.23
C HIS A 2 -52.66 28.62 -30.40
N LYS A 3 -52.05 28.93 -29.25
CA LYS A 3 -51.37 27.95 -28.37
C LYS A 3 -49.85 28.03 -28.34
N LYS A 4 -49.42 28.51 -27.16
CA LYS A 4 -48.43 27.91 -26.24
C LYS A 4 -47.01 28.49 -26.40
N SER A 5 -46.56 29.31 -25.44
CA SER A 5 -46.10 28.92 -24.08
C SER A 5 -44.66 28.42 -24.18
N LEU A 6 -43.68 28.74 -23.34
CA LEU A 6 -43.52 29.38 -22.02
C LEU A 6 -41.99 29.71 -22.01
N LEU A 7 -41.47 30.76 -21.36
CA LEU A 7 -40.92 30.69 -19.99
C LEU A 7 -39.98 29.48 -19.80
N ALA A 8 -38.77 29.55 -19.24
CA ALA A 8 -38.31 30.26 -18.06
C ALA A 8 -36.86 29.75 -17.88
N VAL A 9 -35.87 30.63 -17.70
CA VAL A 9 -35.27 30.95 -16.38
C VAL A 9 -34.44 29.80 -15.78
N ILE A 10 -33.13 30.02 -15.83
CA ILE A 10 -32.12 29.90 -14.75
C ILE A 10 -32.12 28.62 -13.91
N PHE A 11 -31.00 27.90 -13.93
CA PHE A 11 -30.15 27.75 -12.74
C PHE A 11 -28.73 27.38 -13.19
N ALA A 12 -27.77 28.28 -12.97
CA ALA A 12 -26.40 27.87 -12.77
C ALA A 12 -26.38 27.04 -11.49
N VAL A 13 -26.31 25.72 -11.63
CA VAL A 13 -25.64 24.91 -10.61
C VAL A 13 -24.30 24.58 -11.22
N SER A 14 -23.28 25.27 -10.73
CA SER A 14 -21.93 24.77 -10.68
C SER A 14 -21.98 23.36 -10.07
N LEU A 15 -22.09 22.33 -10.90
CA LEU A 15 -21.34 21.12 -10.58
C LEU A 15 -19.92 21.46 -10.96
N THR A 16 -19.21 21.99 -9.97
CA THR A 16 -17.82 21.62 -9.75
C THR A 16 -17.76 20.11 -9.95
N SER A 17 -17.46 19.66 -11.17
CA SER A 17 -16.62 18.49 -11.26
C SER A 17 -15.35 18.96 -10.60
N ILE A 18 -15.26 18.67 -9.29
CA ILE A 18 -13.99 18.47 -8.64
C ILE A 18 -13.34 17.50 -9.61
N SER A 19 -12.45 18.02 -10.46
CA SER A 19 -11.37 17.23 -10.94
C SER A 19 -10.79 16.74 -9.63
N ALA A 20 -11.12 15.53 -9.21
CA ALA A 20 -10.30 14.85 -8.26
C ALA A 20 -9.00 14.70 -9.04
N SER A 21 -8.17 15.75 -8.96
CA SER A 21 -6.74 15.55 -8.99
C SER A 21 -6.56 14.42 -8.00
N SER A 22 -6.04 13.28 -8.45
CA SER A 22 -5.66 12.20 -7.55
C SER A 22 -4.68 12.83 -6.56
N VAL A 23 -5.19 13.32 -5.43
CA VAL A 23 -4.35 13.95 -4.42
C VAL A 23 -3.57 12.81 -3.82
N ALA A 24 -2.25 12.84 -3.99
CA ALA A 24 -1.38 11.90 -3.33
C ALA A 24 -1.66 11.94 -1.82
N ALA A 25 -2.13 10.82 -1.26
CA ALA A 25 -2.34 10.69 0.17
C ALA A 25 -1.07 10.10 0.78
N ILE A 26 -0.60 10.64 1.92
CA ILE A 26 0.44 9.98 2.72
C ILE A 26 -0.22 8.77 3.37
N ILE A 27 0.23 7.58 3.01
CA ILE A 27 -0.36 6.30 3.44
C ILE A 27 0.40 5.66 4.60
N ALA A 28 1.68 5.99 4.73
CA ALA A 28 2.49 5.60 5.85
C ALA A 28 3.54 6.69 6.09
N SER A 29 3.80 7.01 7.35
CA SER A 29 4.97 7.80 7.72
C SER A 29 5.56 7.36 9.05
N SER A 30 6.88 7.39 9.17
CA SER A 30 7.59 7.14 10.43
C SER A 30 8.35 8.36 10.90
N SER A 31 8.54 8.47 12.21
CA SER A 31 9.47 9.42 12.83
C SER A 31 10.38 8.65 13.77
N ASN A 32 11.60 8.36 13.29
CA ASN A 32 12.66 7.65 14.01
C ASN A 32 12.15 6.39 14.74
N MET A 33 11.48 5.51 14.00
CA MET A 33 10.96 4.27 14.59
C MET A 33 12.10 3.25 14.71
N THR A 34 12.32 2.74 15.92
CA THR A 34 13.36 1.75 16.20
C THR A 34 12.79 0.60 17.02
N GLY A 35 13.49 -0.52 17.03
CA GLY A 35 13.23 -1.62 17.94
C GLY A 35 13.99 -2.86 17.53
N ASP A 36 13.67 -3.97 18.18
CA ASP A 36 14.13 -5.30 17.80
C ASP A 36 12.95 -6.05 17.19
N VAL A 37 13.21 -6.78 16.10
CA VAL A 37 12.23 -7.67 15.47
C VAL A 37 12.74 -9.09 15.49
N GLU A 38 11.84 -10.05 15.68
CA GLU A 38 12.08 -11.47 15.45
C GLU A 38 10.95 -12.03 14.58
N VAL A 39 11.31 -12.63 13.46
CA VAL A 39 10.39 -13.26 12.52
C VAL A 39 10.61 -14.76 12.52
N THR A 40 9.53 -15.52 12.69
CA THR A 40 9.55 -16.99 12.76
C THR A 40 8.37 -17.62 12.02
N GLY A 41 8.39 -18.94 11.86
CA GLY A 41 7.29 -19.72 11.26
C GLY A 41 7.35 -19.83 9.73
N PHE A 42 8.14 -18.99 9.04
CA PHE A 42 8.26 -19.07 7.57
C PHE A 42 8.97 -20.34 7.05
N ALA A 43 9.73 -21.03 7.91
CA ALA A 43 10.54 -22.22 7.58
C ALA A 43 9.95 -23.55 8.10
N ASP A 44 8.70 -23.57 8.59
CA ASP A 44 8.12 -24.73 9.28
C ASP A 44 7.38 -25.73 8.37
N GLY A 45 7.43 -25.53 7.05
CA GLY A 45 6.69 -26.31 6.05
C GLY A 45 5.34 -25.71 5.64
N SER A 46 4.90 -24.63 6.29
CA SER A 46 3.74 -23.80 5.92
C SER A 46 4.19 -22.37 5.60
N PRO A 47 4.86 -22.13 4.44
CA PRO A 47 5.50 -20.85 4.13
C PRO A 47 4.51 -19.68 3.93
N THR A 48 3.21 -19.91 4.06
CA THR A 48 2.17 -18.89 3.98
C THR A 48 1.72 -18.42 5.36
N THR A 49 2.30 -18.92 6.44
CA THR A 49 2.00 -18.46 7.81
C THR A 49 3.30 -18.16 8.54
N PHE A 50 3.41 -16.97 9.12
CA PHE A 50 4.60 -16.54 9.85
C PHE A 50 4.22 -15.48 10.88
N SER A 51 5.09 -15.24 11.85
CA SER A 51 4.86 -14.27 12.91
C SER A 51 6.05 -13.34 13.05
N ALA A 52 5.79 -12.10 13.43
CA ALA A 52 6.80 -11.12 13.82
C ALA A 52 6.51 -10.62 15.24
N SER A 53 7.45 -10.81 16.16
CA SER A 53 7.46 -10.16 17.46
C SER A 53 8.36 -8.94 17.40
N PHE A 54 7.93 -7.89 18.09
CA PHE A 54 8.65 -6.63 18.21
C PHE A 54 8.87 -6.32 19.68
N GLU A 55 10.08 -5.89 20.01
CA GLU A 55 10.47 -5.45 21.34
C GLU A 55 11.19 -4.10 21.28
N ASN A 56 11.27 -3.42 22.42
CA ASN A 56 11.98 -2.15 22.56
C ASN A 56 11.55 -1.08 21.55
N LEU A 57 10.28 -1.11 21.13
CA LEU A 57 9.73 -0.18 20.15
C LEU A 57 9.80 1.25 20.67
N SER A 58 10.29 2.15 19.83
CA SER A 58 10.33 3.59 20.09
C SER A 58 10.02 4.38 18.81
N GLY A 59 9.70 5.67 18.97
CA GLY A 59 9.34 6.54 17.85
C GLY A 59 7.86 6.49 17.50
N SER A 60 7.51 6.86 16.27
CA SER A 60 6.11 6.87 15.83
C SER A 60 5.91 6.33 14.42
N LEU A 61 4.73 5.75 14.20
CA LEU A 61 4.24 5.28 12.91
C LEU A 61 2.83 5.81 12.72
N ASN A 62 2.59 6.48 11.60
CA ASN A 62 1.27 6.89 11.14
C ASN A 62 0.93 6.06 9.90
N LEU A 63 -0.26 5.46 9.89
CA LEU A 63 -0.78 4.68 8.76
C LEU A 63 -2.15 5.20 8.37
N LEU A 64 -2.43 5.26 7.06
CA LEU A 64 -3.75 5.61 6.54
C LEU A 64 -4.38 4.36 5.93
N ALA A 65 -5.53 3.94 6.48
CA ALA A 65 -6.36 2.95 5.80
C ALA A 65 -7.06 3.60 4.60
N MET A 66 -6.62 3.21 3.40
CA MET A 66 -7.18 3.69 2.13
C MET A 66 -8.46 2.94 1.75
N GLU A 67 -9.25 3.57 0.88
CA GLU A 67 -10.31 2.87 0.16
C GLU A 67 -9.73 1.89 -0.87
N ASN A 68 -10.49 0.85 -1.22
CA ASN A 68 -10.06 -0.13 -2.21
C ASN A 68 -9.99 0.51 -3.59
N GLY A 69 -8.89 0.31 -4.31
CA GLY A 69 -8.69 0.94 -5.60
C GLY A 69 -7.34 0.63 -6.24
N PHE A 70 -7.11 1.21 -7.41
CA PHE A 70 -5.82 1.11 -8.10
C PHE A 70 -4.96 2.32 -7.74
N TYR A 71 -3.71 2.09 -7.37
CA TYR A 71 -2.79 3.10 -6.88
C TYR A 71 -1.39 2.95 -7.46
N ASN A 72 -0.74 4.07 -7.72
CA ASN A 72 0.71 4.16 -7.75
C ASN A 72 1.18 4.50 -6.35
N VAL A 73 2.03 3.65 -5.76
CA VAL A 73 2.63 3.87 -4.45
C VAL A 73 4.07 4.29 -4.62
N TYR A 74 4.41 5.42 -4.02
CA TYR A 74 5.75 5.96 -3.97
C TYR A 74 6.26 5.93 -2.53
N GLY A 75 7.57 5.78 -2.37
CA GLY A 75 8.20 5.83 -1.05
C GLY A 75 9.51 6.59 -1.07
N GLN A 76 9.88 7.08 0.12
CA GLN A 76 11.17 7.68 0.43
C GLN A 76 11.51 7.46 1.91
N GLY A 77 12.75 7.76 2.28
CA GLY A 77 13.28 7.60 3.64
C GLY A 77 14.38 6.56 3.69
N SER A 78 14.74 6.13 4.89
CA SER A 78 15.77 5.11 5.09
C SER A 78 15.33 4.03 6.06
N ALA A 79 15.75 2.80 5.78
CA ALA A 79 15.56 1.65 6.62
C ALA A 79 16.89 0.94 6.83
N ASN A 80 17.18 0.59 8.08
CA ASN A 80 18.33 -0.22 8.46
C ASN A 80 17.85 -1.45 9.23
N PHE A 81 18.50 -2.59 8.98
CA PHE A 81 18.30 -3.81 9.74
C PHE A 81 19.63 -4.56 9.85
N VAL A 82 19.92 -5.07 11.04
CA VAL A 82 21.14 -5.85 11.32
C VAL A 82 20.77 -7.21 11.89
N GLY A 83 20.97 -8.28 11.12
CA GLY A 83 20.64 -9.64 11.55
C GLY A 83 21.48 -10.16 12.73
N HIS A 84 20.87 -10.92 13.64
CA HIS A 84 21.46 -11.45 14.87
C HIS A 84 21.82 -12.94 14.81
N ALA A 85 22.67 -13.36 13.85
CA ALA A 85 23.49 -14.59 13.94
C ALA A 85 24.43 -14.74 12.72
N GLY A 86 25.57 -15.40 12.90
CA GLY A 86 26.46 -15.78 11.78
C GLY A 86 27.09 -14.58 11.05
N PRO A 87 27.40 -14.64 9.74
CA PRO A 87 27.98 -13.50 9.01
C PRO A 87 27.06 -12.28 8.90
N GLY A 88 25.88 -12.28 9.57
CA GLY A 88 25.07 -11.13 9.91
C GLY A 88 24.93 -10.13 8.77
N GLY A 89 24.05 -10.44 7.81
CA GLY A 89 23.73 -9.49 6.75
C GLY A 89 23.17 -8.20 7.33
N THR A 90 23.62 -7.07 6.78
CA THR A 90 23.01 -5.77 7.04
C THR A 90 22.20 -5.38 5.82
N ILE A 91 20.97 -4.95 6.05
CA ILE A 91 20.21 -4.20 5.06
C ILE A 91 20.35 -2.74 5.44
N ASP A 92 20.87 -1.94 4.50
CA ASP A 92 20.89 -0.49 4.61
C ASP A 92 20.35 0.08 3.29
N VAL A 93 19.16 0.65 3.37
CA VAL A 93 18.45 1.19 2.21
C VAL A 93 18.14 2.65 2.49
N THR A 94 18.56 3.51 1.56
CA THR A 94 18.15 4.91 1.53
C THR A 94 17.52 5.22 0.19
N VAL A 95 16.29 5.70 0.22
CA VAL A 95 15.55 6.20 -0.94
C VAL A 95 15.47 7.73 -0.80
N PRO A 96 16.37 8.49 -1.44
CA PRO A 96 16.59 9.91 -1.16
C PRO A 96 15.47 10.83 -1.66
N SER A 97 14.56 10.32 -2.49
CA SER A 97 13.43 11.06 -3.05
C SER A 97 12.29 10.12 -3.38
N SER A 98 11.06 10.63 -3.39
CA SER A 98 9.85 9.90 -3.77
C SER A 98 10.06 9.06 -5.04
N THR A 99 10.05 7.73 -4.88
CA THR A 99 10.34 6.75 -5.93
C THR A 99 9.19 5.77 -6.03
N LEU A 100 8.77 5.46 -7.26
CA LEU A 100 7.71 4.46 -7.49
C LEU A 100 8.15 3.10 -6.94
N LEU A 101 7.33 2.51 -6.08
CA LEU A 101 7.56 1.20 -5.48
C LEU A 101 6.62 0.15 -6.05
N TYR A 102 5.35 0.52 -6.25
CA TYR A 102 4.29 -0.41 -6.64
C TYR A 102 3.22 0.31 -7.48
N SER A 103 2.62 -0.41 -8.42
CA SER A 103 1.47 0.02 -9.19
C SER A 103 0.47 -1.12 -9.30
N GLY A 104 -0.75 -0.93 -8.82
CA GLY A 104 -1.78 -1.97 -8.89
C GLY A 104 -2.95 -1.74 -7.97
N PHE A 105 -3.79 -2.76 -7.86
CA PHE A 105 -4.89 -2.79 -6.92
C PHE A 105 -4.38 -2.97 -5.50
N LEU A 106 -4.86 -2.13 -4.58
CA LEU A 106 -4.75 -2.32 -3.14
C LEU A 106 -6.14 -2.24 -2.53
N GLY A 107 -6.46 -3.23 -1.71
CA GLY A 107 -7.69 -3.29 -0.94
C GLY A 107 -7.41 -3.65 0.51
N SER A 108 -8.31 -3.22 1.39
CA SER A 108 -8.33 -3.67 2.77
C SER A 108 -9.73 -4.04 3.23
N SER A 109 -9.82 -4.97 4.17
CA SER A 109 -11.05 -5.30 4.89
C SER A 109 -10.74 -5.51 6.37
N GLY A 110 -11.71 -5.19 7.24
CA GLY A 110 -11.51 -5.20 8.70
C GLY A 110 -10.89 -3.91 9.26
N LEU A 111 -10.43 -2.99 8.41
CA LEU A 111 -10.04 -1.64 8.80
C LEU A 111 -11.19 -0.66 8.61
N THR A 112 -11.30 0.31 9.52
CA THR A 112 -12.14 1.48 9.31
C THR A 112 -11.31 2.52 8.56
N PRO A 113 -11.76 3.08 7.43
CA PRO A 113 -11.02 4.12 6.73
C PRO A 113 -10.68 5.29 7.68
N GLY A 114 -9.41 5.72 7.68
CA GLY A 114 -8.92 6.73 8.60
C GLY A 114 -7.44 6.59 8.94
N SER A 115 -6.97 7.55 9.74
CA SER A 115 -5.59 7.59 10.27
C SER A 115 -5.47 6.70 11.50
N TYR A 116 -4.39 5.94 11.55
CA TYR A 116 -3.97 5.12 12.67
C TYR A 116 -2.60 5.60 13.12
N ASP A 117 -2.56 6.22 14.29
CA ASP A 117 -1.37 6.85 14.85
C ASP A 117 -0.84 6.03 16.03
N PHE A 118 0.41 5.58 15.90
CA PHE A 118 1.10 4.81 16.91
C PHE A 118 2.30 5.61 17.42
N THR A 119 2.40 5.75 18.74
CA THR A 119 3.56 6.32 19.42
C THR A 119 4.05 5.29 20.42
N PHE A 120 5.30 4.85 20.24
CA PHE A 120 5.92 3.81 21.05
C PHE A 120 6.89 4.41 22.08
N GLY A 121 7.23 3.63 23.10
CA GLY A 121 8.14 4.05 24.17
C GLY A 121 7.45 4.44 25.48
N SER A 122 6.13 4.32 25.56
CA SER A 122 5.37 4.56 26.78
C SER A 122 4.18 3.61 26.90
N SER A 123 3.89 3.15 28.12
CA SER A 123 2.77 2.25 28.39
C SER A 123 1.43 2.80 27.90
N ILE A 124 0.69 1.95 27.19
CA ILE A 124 -0.68 2.20 26.71
C ILE A 124 -1.75 1.70 27.69
N GLY A 125 -1.34 0.98 28.75
CA GLY A 125 -2.18 0.61 29.88
C GLY A 125 -3.11 -0.60 29.69
N ALA A 126 -3.26 -1.10 28.46
CA ALA A 126 -3.97 -2.33 28.16
C ALA A 126 -3.51 -2.92 26.81
N ASP A 127 -3.65 -4.23 26.65
CA ASP A 127 -3.40 -4.89 25.37
C ASP A 127 -4.47 -4.50 24.35
N ILE A 128 -4.03 -4.16 23.13
CA ILE A 128 -4.91 -3.79 22.02
C ILE A 128 -4.76 -4.84 20.93
N ASN A 129 -5.79 -5.67 20.77
CA ASN A 129 -5.86 -6.63 19.68
C ASN A 129 -6.34 -5.96 18.39
N PHE A 130 -5.79 -6.39 17.26
CA PHE A 130 -6.19 -5.92 15.94
C PHE A 130 -6.21 -7.07 14.93
N GLY A 131 -6.93 -6.84 13.83
CA GLY A 131 -6.98 -7.78 12.72
C GLY A 131 -7.57 -7.14 11.48
N PHE A 132 -6.94 -7.40 10.33
CA PHE A 132 -7.38 -6.94 9.03
C PHE A 132 -6.83 -7.83 7.93
N THR A 133 -7.38 -7.68 6.73
CA THR A 133 -6.92 -8.38 5.54
C THR A 133 -6.61 -7.35 4.46
N LEU A 134 -5.46 -7.51 3.81
CA LEU A 134 -5.04 -6.74 2.66
C LEU A 134 -5.14 -7.60 1.40
N ASP A 135 -5.68 -7.02 0.34
CA ASP A 135 -5.69 -7.61 -0.98
C ASP A 135 -4.77 -6.76 -1.88
N TYR A 136 -3.90 -7.42 -2.66
CA TYR A 136 -3.03 -6.74 -3.60
C TYR A 136 -3.02 -7.49 -4.95
N ASP A 137 -2.94 -6.74 -6.04
CA ASP A 137 -2.78 -7.27 -7.40
C ASP A 137 -2.12 -6.22 -8.27
N GLY A 138 -0.83 -6.40 -8.56
CA GLY A 138 -0.10 -5.39 -9.31
C GLY A 138 1.36 -5.73 -9.55
N VAL A 139 2.12 -4.67 -9.81
CA VAL A 139 3.49 -4.75 -10.28
C VAL A 139 4.40 -3.92 -9.39
N VAL A 140 5.49 -4.50 -8.91
CA VAL A 140 6.54 -3.75 -8.20
C VAL A 140 7.50 -3.09 -9.18
N SER A 141 8.13 -1.99 -8.76
CA SER A 141 9.02 -1.23 -9.64
C SER A 141 10.34 -1.98 -9.90
N PRO A 142 11.05 -1.68 -11.01
CA PRO A 142 12.35 -2.28 -11.30
C PRO A 142 13.41 -2.08 -10.21
N LEU A 143 13.30 -0.99 -9.43
CA LEU A 143 14.18 -0.74 -8.30
C LEU A 143 13.90 -1.72 -7.15
N VAL A 144 12.61 -1.91 -6.82
CA VAL A 144 12.18 -2.92 -5.83
C VAL A 144 12.59 -4.31 -6.29
N MET A 145 12.40 -4.64 -7.56
CA MET A 145 12.87 -5.90 -8.14
C MET A 145 14.37 -6.13 -7.94
N SER A 146 15.18 -5.12 -8.26
CA SER A 146 16.63 -5.23 -8.16
C SER A 146 17.08 -5.42 -6.70
N PHE A 147 16.39 -4.77 -5.77
CA PHE A 147 16.64 -4.93 -4.34
C PHE A 147 16.18 -6.30 -3.81
N MET A 148 15.03 -6.80 -4.28
CA MET A 148 14.42 -8.05 -3.79
C MET A 148 14.93 -9.31 -4.49
N ALA A 149 15.65 -9.20 -5.61
CA ALA A 149 16.18 -10.34 -6.36
C ALA A 149 17.04 -11.33 -5.53
N PRO A 150 17.91 -10.88 -4.59
CA PRO A 150 18.64 -11.79 -3.70
C PRO A 150 17.74 -12.62 -2.78
N PHE A 151 16.51 -12.15 -2.54
CA PHE A 151 15.50 -12.79 -1.69
C PHE A 151 14.55 -13.70 -2.49
N GLY A 152 14.92 -14.09 -3.71
CA GLY A 152 14.13 -15.01 -4.54
C GLY A 152 12.98 -14.35 -5.30
N PHE A 153 12.90 -13.02 -5.30
CA PHE A 153 11.88 -12.27 -6.02
C PHE A 153 12.25 -12.13 -7.51
N VAL A 154 11.55 -12.86 -8.39
CA VAL A 154 11.90 -12.97 -9.82
C VAL A 154 10.82 -12.45 -10.77
N ASP A 155 9.58 -12.30 -10.29
CA ASP A 155 8.46 -11.80 -11.07
C ASP A 155 8.01 -10.46 -10.50
N PRO A 156 8.03 -9.37 -11.29
CA PRO A 156 7.53 -8.08 -10.82
C PRO A 156 6.01 -8.07 -10.64
N GLU A 157 5.28 -8.97 -11.30
CA GLU A 157 3.83 -9.08 -11.18
C GLU A 157 3.47 -10.05 -10.04
N GLY A 158 2.48 -9.66 -9.23
CA GLY A 158 2.04 -10.48 -8.12
C GLY A 158 0.71 -10.03 -7.56
N SER A 159 -0.10 -11.01 -7.23
CA SER A 159 -1.36 -10.84 -6.52
C SER A 159 -1.42 -11.77 -5.32
N GLY A 160 -2.21 -11.38 -4.33
CA GLY A 160 -2.38 -12.16 -3.12
C GLY A 160 -3.24 -11.47 -2.09
N GLN A 161 -3.51 -12.22 -1.03
CA GLN A 161 -4.17 -11.72 0.15
C GLN A 161 -3.27 -11.95 1.36
N LEU A 162 -3.07 -10.92 2.17
CA LEU A 162 -2.35 -10.97 3.43
C LEU A 162 -3.31 -10.66 4.58
N THR A 163 -3.62 -11.67 5.39
CA THR A 163 -4.32 -11.48 6.64
C THR A 163 -3.31 -11.20 7.75
N VAL A 164 -3.55 -10.13 8.49
CA VAL A 164 -2.73 -9.70 9.62
C VAL A 164 -3.61 -9.70 10.87
N THR A 165 -3.12 -10.32 11.93
CA THR A 165 -3.72 -10.24 13.26
C THR A 165 -2.63 -9.99 14.28
N GLY A 166 -2.96 -9.41 15.42
CA GLY A 166 -1.93 -9.15 16.40
C GLY A 166 -2.41 -8.43 17.64
N THR A 167 -1.43 -8.10 18.46
CA THR A 167 -1.60 -7.44 19.74
C THR A 167 -0.49 -6.41 19.91
N PHE A 168 -0.87 -5.16 20.18
CA PHE A 168 0.02 -4.22 20.85
C PHE A 168 -0.09 -4.45 22.35
N PHE A 169 1.02 -4.68 23.02
CA PHE A 169 0.99 -5.00 24.44
C PHE A 169 0.89 -3.74 25.30
N ALA A 170 0.35 -3.90 26.52
CA ALA A 170 0.10 -2.81 27.46
C ALA A 170 1.34 -1.98 27.81
N ASP A 171 2.54 -2.51 27.61
CA ASP A 171 3.82 -1.84 27.84
C ASP A 171 4.10 -0.69 26.83
N GLY A 172 3.39 -0.68 25.69
CA GLY A 172 3.58 0.28 24.59
C GLY A 172 4.97 0.23 23.94
N THR A 173 5.71 -0.85 24.16
CA THR A 173 7.07 -1.09 23.65
C THR A 173 7.21 -2.44 22.96
N SER A 174 6.20 -3.30 23.04
CA SER A 174 6.19 -4.58 22.35
C SER A 174 4.91 -4.80 21.56
N ALA A 175 5.02 -5.63 20.52
CA ALA A 175 3.87 -6.04 19.73
C ALA A 175 4.09 -7.42 19.11
N LEU A 176 3.00 -8.14 18.86
CA LEU A 176 3.00 -9.42 18.15
C LEU A 176 2.10 -9.32 16.93
N PHE A 177 2.63 -9.73 15.78
CA PHE A 177 1.94 -9.76 14.50
C PHE A 177 1.98 -11.20 13.97
N ASN A 178 0.82 -11.71 13.56
CA ASN A 178 0.67 -13.01 12.93
C ASN A 178 0.13 -12.76 11.52
N PHE A 179 0.78 -13.39 10.54
CA PHE A 179 0.51 -13.24 9.14
C PHE A 179 0.02 -14.54 8.55
N SER A 180 -0.96 -14.45 7.66
CA SER A 180 -1.41 -15.56 6.83
C SER A 180 -1.65 -15.08 5.40
N GLU A 181 -0.95 -15.72 4.46
CA GLU A 181 -1.05 -15.44 3.04
C GLU A 181 -1.96 -16.45 2.34
N SER A 182 -2.71 -15.98 1.34
CA SER A 182 -3.52 -16.83 0.47
C SER A 182 -3.69 -16.20 -0.91
N ALA A 183 -4.29 -16.96 -1.84
CA ALA A 183 -4.55 -16.51 -3.21
C ALA A 183 -3.30 -15.97 -3.96
N LEU A 184 -2.13 -16.49 -3.60
CA LEU A 184 -0.86 -16.05 -4.16
C LEU A 184 -0.70 -16.52 -5.61
N THR A 185 -0.27 -15.61 -6.48
CA THR A 185 0.23 -15.93 -7.84
C THR A 185 1.75 -16.01 -7.92
N TRP A 186 2.44 -15.69 -6.82
CA TRP A 186 3.89 -15.70 -6.66
C TRP A 186 4.29 -16.44 -5.39
N THR A 187 5.59 -16.49 -5.08
CA THR A 187 6.15 -17.24 -3.94
C THR A 187 5.61 -16.81 -2.57
N GLY A 188 5.15 -15.57 -2.42
CA GLY A 188 4.67 -15.01 -1.16
C GLY A 188 5.79 -14.44 -0.28
N ILE A 189 5.40 -13.67 0.72
CA ILE A 189 6.28 -13.03 1.70
C ILE A 189 7.01 -14.10 2.51
N GLY A 190 6.33 -15.14 3.00
CA GLY A 190 6.99 -16.16 3.81
C GLY A 190 8.04 -16.96 3.01
N GLY A 191 7.80 -17.22 1.73
CA GLY A 191 8.84 -17.81 0.86
C GLY A 191 10.01 -16.86 0.58
N THR A 192 9.76 -15.55 0.54
CA THR A 192 10.81 -14.51 0.45
C THR A 192 11.65 -14.44 1.73
N LEU A 193 11.00 -14.56 2.89
CA LEU A 193 11.66 -14.64 4.20
C LEU A 193 12.54 -15.91 4.28
N LEU A 194 12.04 -17.05 3.81
CA LEU A 194 12.82 -18.29 3.73
C LEU A 194 14.10 -18.13 2.90
N ALA A 195 14.03 -17.43 1.76
CA ALA A 195 15.22 -17.13 0.97
C ALA A 195 16.15 -16.16 1.70
N GLY A 196 15.58 -15.14 2.36
CA GLY A 196 16.30 -14.14 3.13
C GLY A 196 16.98 -14.65 4.39
N ASP A 197 16.51 -15.74 4.98
CA ASP A 197 17.08 -16.33 6.19
C ASP A 197 18.56 -16.67 6.01
N THR A 198 18.93 -17.27 4.88
CA THR A 198 20.34 -17.56 4.60
C THR A 198 21.24 -16.31 4.54
N LEU A 199 20.66 -15.16 4.19
CA LEU A 199 21.36 -13.88 4.07
C LEU A 199 21.38 -13.08 5.38
N LEU A 200 20.30 -13.18 6.16
CA LEU A 200 20.02 -12.30 7.29
C LEU A 200 19.94 -13.02 8.64
N GLY A 201 19.36 -14.23 8.66
CA GLY A 201 19.16 -15.05 9.86
C GLY A 201 20.23 -16.13 10.08
N GLY A 202 21.07 -16.39 9.07
CA GLY A 202 22.07 -17.45 9.11
C GLY A 202 21.52 -18.82 8.72
N GLY A 203 20.28 -18.92 8.25
CA GLY A 203 19.67 -20.15 7.75
C GLY A 203 19.14 -21.06 8.86
N ASP A 204 18.75 -20.49 10.00
CA ASP A 204 18.29 -21.22 11.19
C ASP A 204 16.75 -21.22 11.35
N GLY A 205 16.03 -20.64 10.40
CA GLY A 205 14.57 -20.49 10.43
C GLY A 205 14.08 -19.29 11.22
N VAL A 206 14.97 -18.37 11.60
CA VAL A 206 14.67 -17.15 12.36
C VAL A 206 15.36 -15.96 11.70
N ILE A 207 14.65 -14.86 11.51
CA ILE A 207 15.26 -13.57 11.15
C ILE A 207 15.02 -12.61 12.29
N ASN A 208 16.07 -12.25 13.01
CA ASN A 208 15.98 -11.36 14.16
C ASN A 208 17.07 -10.30 14.18
N GLY A 209 16.81 -9.18 14.86
CA GLY A 209 17.78 -8.11 15.05
C GLY A 209 17.16 -6.72 15.18
N PRO A 210 17.99 -5.70 15.47
CA PRO A 210 17.54 -4.33 15.55
C PRO A 210 17.20 -3.79 14.17
N PHE A 211 16.18 -2.94 14.13
CA PHE A 211 15.81 -2.17 12.95
C PHE A 211 15.67 -0.68 13.29
N GLU A 212 15.85 0.14 12.26
CA GLU A 212 15.60 1.57 12.30
C GLU A 212 14.89 2.01 11.02
N LEU A 213 13.83 2.80 11.17
CA LEU A 213 13.09 3.46 10.10
C LEU A 213 13.14 4.97 10.33
N ALA A 214 13.95 5.66 9.53
CA ALA A 214 14.09 7.11 9.61
C ALA A 214 13.38 7.79 8.43
N ASP A 215 12.50 8.71 8.77
CA ASP A 215 11.77 9.57 7.82
C ASP A 215 11.10 8.81 6.67
N ILE A 216 10.54 7.63 6.96
CA ILE A 216 9.76 6.89 5.96
C ILE A 216 8.54 7.74 5.61
N VAL A 217 8.32 7.94 4.33
CA VAL A 217 7.09 8.54 3.80
C VAL A 217 6.69 7.73 2.59
N ALA A 218 5.51 7.10 2.66
CA ALA A 218 4.87 6.47 1.53
C ALA A 218 3.64 7.27 1.12
N THR A 219 3.47 7.48 -0.18
CA THR A 219 2.32 8.17 -0.76
C THR A 219 1.63 7.31 -1.80
N ALA A 220 0.30 7.26 -1.78
CA ALA A 220 -0.49 6.63 -2.84
C ALA A 220 -1.20 7.68 -3.70
N GLU A 221 -1.11 7.50 -5.01
CA GLU A 221 -1.82 8.26 -6.02
C GLU A 221 -2.83 7.33 -6.71
N ALA A 222 -4.12 7.64 -6.62
CA ALA A 222 -5.15 6.84 -7.28
C ALA A 222 -4.98 6.87 -8.80
N ILE A 223 -4.90 5.69 -9.43
CA ILE A 223 -4.89 5.51 -10.87
C ILE A 223 -6.33 5.65 -11.36
N THR A 224 -6.80 6.89 -11.51
CA THR A 224 -8.05 7.12 -12.24
C THR A 224 -7.78 6.89 -13.71
N ALA A 225 -8.32 5.83 -14.31
CA ALA A 225 -8.47 5.80 -15.77
C ALA A 225 -9.36 7.01 -16.11
N ILE A 226 -8.80 8.01 -16.77
CA ILE A 226 -9.54 9.19 -17.25
C ILE A 226 -10.05 8.85 -18.66
N PRO A 227 -11.33 8.54 -18.90
CA PRO A 227 -11.95 8.92 -20.15
C PRO A 227 -12.02 10.45 -20.12
N GLU A 228 -11.16 11.11 -20.88
CA GLU A 228 -11.18 12.57 -20.94
C GLU A 228 -12.60 13.05 -21.29
N PRO A 229 -13.19 13.97 -20.52
CA PRO A 229 -14.47 14.59 -20.88
C PRO A 229 -14.44 15.22 -22.27
N ALA A 230 -13.26 15.60 -22.76
CA ALA A 230 -13.05 16.07 -24.12
C ALA A 230 -13.33 14.99 -25.17
N THR A 231 -13.01 13.73 -24.90
CA THR A 231 -13.26 12.62 -25.83
C THR A 231 -14.75 12.29 -25.91
N LEU A 232 -15.48 12.28 -24.78
CA LEU A 232 -16.94 12.12 -24.79
C LEU A 232 -17.67 13.36 -25.34
N ALA A 233 -17.16 14.57 -25.08
CA ALA A 233 -17.69 15.80 -25.66
C ALA A 233 -17.41 15.90 -27.18
N LEU A 234 -16.26 15.43 -27.65
CA LEU A 234 -15.88 15.41 -29.08
C LEU A 234 -16.65 14.30 -29.83
N VAL A 235 -16.88 13.15 -29.20
CA VAL A 235 -17.78 12.11 -29.72
C VAL A 235 -19.23 12.60 -29.72
N GLY A 236 -19.67 13.29 -28.67
CA GLY A 236 -20.99 13.93 -28.58
C GLY A 236 -21.20 15.03 -29.61
N LEU A 237 -20.22 15.93 -29.80
CA LEU A 237 -20.21 16.96 -30.84
C LEU A 237 -20.06 16.36 -32.24
N GLY A 238 -19.33 15.26 -32.39
CA GLY A 238 -19.21 14.51 -33.65
C GLY A 238 -20.54 13.88 -34.06
N ILE A 239 -21.28 13.29 -33.13
CA ILE A 239 -22.61 12.71 -33.35
C ILE A 239 -23.66 13.82 -33.60
N LEU A 240 -23.63 14.91 -32.82
CA LEU A 240 -24.50 16.08 -33.03
C LEU A 240 -24.21 16.78 -34.37
N GLY A 241 -22.94 16.88 -34.75
CA GLY A 241 -22.49 17.40 -36.04
C GLY A 241 -22.93 16.51 -37.22
N MET A 242 -22.85 15.19 -37.07
CA MET A 242 -23.36 14.23 -38.06
C MET A 242 -24.88 14.27 -38.20
N GLY A 243 -25.62 14.39 -37.10
CA GLY A 243 -27.07 14.57 -37.12
C GLY A 243 -27.52 15.87 -37.79
N ALA A 244 -26.78 16.97 -37.55
CA ALA A 244 -27.02 18.26 -38.21
C ALA A 244 -26.69 18.21 -39.72
N ALA A 245 -25.63 17.48 -40.11
CA ALA A 245 -25.25 17.30 -41.52
C ALA A 245 -26.28 16.47 -42.31
N GLN A 246 -26.88 15.43 -41.71
CA GLN A 246 -27.94 14.65 -42.35
C GLN A 246 -29.22 15.47 -42.61
N ARG A 247 -29.49 16.51 -41.82
CA ARG A 247 -30.66 17.38 -42.02
C ARG A 247 -30.51 18.38 -43.17
N ARG A 248 -29.28 18.67 -43.62
CA ARG A 248 -29.00 19.52 -44.80
C ARG A 248 -29.06 18.80 -46.15
N ARG A 249 -29.10 17.46 -46.15
CA ARG A 249 -29.20 16.64 -47.38
C ARG A 249 -30.64 16.28 -47.79
N LYS A 250 -31.65 16.72 -47.03
CA LYS A 250 -33.07 16.40 -47.24
C LYS A 250 -33.92 17.61 -47.70
N ASN A 251 -33.28 18.65 -48.23
CA ASN A 251 -33.94 19.69 -49.04
C ASN A 251 -33.51 19.54 -50.49
#